data_AF-A0A6H0ZSG0-F1
#
_entry.id   AF-A0A6H0ZSG0-F1
#
_cell.length_a   1.000
_cell.length_b   1.000
_cell.length_c   1.000
_cell.angle_alpha   90.00
_cell.angle_beta   90.00
_cell.angle_gamma   90.00
#
_symmetry.space_group_name_H-M   'P 1'
#
loop_
_entity.id
_entity.type
_entity.pdbx_description
1 polymer ?
#
loop_
_entity_poly.entity_id
_entity_poly.type
_entity_poly.pdbx_seq_one_letter_code
_entity_poly.pdbx_strand_id
1 'polypeptide(L)'
;MRPAGEITATARGAVKAAFAHVTLGAGVGLGEAAAIDDYASHDVLAARRAEDEKDDWSAITVEDVNLHSASPAFFDAEAMRFHLPAYMIADLDGCYLHEFVPHLRGRPEKFALLNDAQRRAVELYLHALLQRNYPPSYQTDVEQALEEWRQAADR
;
A
#
# COMPACT_ATOMS: atom_id res chain seq x y z
N MET A 1 -5.68 -13.13 -24.00
CA MET A 1 -5.11 -12.05 -23.16
C MET A 1 -6.27 -11.20 -22.67
N ARG A 2 -6.46 -11.02 -21.37
CA ARG A 2 -7.52 -10.12 -20.87
C ARG A 2 -7.15 -8.67 -21.23
N PRO A 3 -8.10 -7.82 -21.65
CA PRO A 3 -7.86 -6.38 -21.81
C PRO A 3 -7.28 -5.76 -20.53
N ALA A 4 -6.39 -4.78 -20.66
CA ALA A 4 -5.74 -4.12 -19.51
C ALA A 4 -6.76 -3.55 -18.49
N GLY A 5 -7.91 -3.07 -18.97
CA GLY A 5 -9.02 -2.62 -18.11
C GLY A 5 -9.63 -3.73 -17.26
N GLU A 6 -9.77 -4.95 -17.78
CA GLU A 6 -10.28 -6.10 -17.02
C GLU A 6 -9.28 -6.58 -15.96
N ILE A 7 -7.97 -6.51 -16.26
CA ILE A 7 -6.91 -6.87 -15.31
C ILE A 7 -6.91 -5.88 -14.13
N THR A 8 -7.00 -4.59 -14.43
CA THR A 8 -7.09 -3.51 -13.41
C THR A 8 -8.33 -3.69 -12.54
N ALA A 9 -9.50 -3.93 -13.13
CA ALA A 9 -10.73 -4.16 -12.39
C ALA A 9 -10.66 -5.42 -11.51
N THR A 10 -10.03 -6.49 -12.00
CA THR A 10 -9.80 -7.73 -11.23
C THR A 10 -8.92 -7.47 -10.02
N ALA A 11 -7.79 -6.77 -10.20
CA ALA A 11 -6.87 -6.44 -9.12
C ALA A 11 -7.56 -5.56 -8.06
N ARG A 12 -8.27 -4.51 -8.50
CA ARG A 12 -9.04 -3.62 -7.64
C ARG A 12 -10.08 -4.38 -6.81
N GLY A 13 -10.82 -5.30 -7.42
CA GLY A 13 -11.80 -6.14 -6.72
C GLY A 13 -11.14 -7.05 -5.67
N ALA A 14 -10.00 -7.67 -6.02
CA ALA A 14 -9.24 -8.51 -5.10
C ALA A 14 -8.71 -7.74 -3.90
N VAL A 15 -8.16 -6.53 -4.11
CA VAL A 15 -7.71 -5.64 -3.03
C VAL A 15 -8.87 -5.31 -2.09
N LYS A 16 -10.01 -4.83 -2.61
CA LYS A 16 -11.17 -4.51 -1.76
C LYS A 16 -11.64 -5.71 -0.94
N ALA A 17 -11.72 -6.89 -1.54
CA ALA A 17 -12.18 -8.09 -0.85
C ALA A 17 -11.19 -8.59 0.21
N ALA A 18 -9.89 -8.64 -0.11
CA ALA A 18 -8.87 -9.19 0.80
C ALA A 18 -8.61 -8.30 2.02
N PHE A 19 -8.91 -7.00 1.92
CA PHE A 19 -8.65 -6.03 2.99
C PHE A 19 -9.94 -5.50 3.67
N ALA A 20 -11.15 -5.93 3.27
CA ALA A 20 -12.43 -5.34 3.68
C ALA A 20 -12.67 -5.11 5.18
N HIS A 21 -12.00 -5.85 6.07
CA HIS A 21 -12.20 -5.79 7.52
C HIS A 21 -10.90 -5.58 8.29
N VAL A 22 -9.86 -5.07 7.62
CA VAL A 22 -8.61 -4.74 8.30
C VAL A 22 -8.80 -3.44 9.06
N THR A 23 -8.45 -3.47 10.35
CA THR A 23 -8.28 -2.31 11.22
C THR A 23 -6.80 -2.04 11.47
N LEU A 24 -6.43 -0.81 11.80
CA LEU A 24 -5.06 -0.38 12.06
C LEU A 24 -4.46 -1.06 13.29
N GLY A 25 -5.26 -1.26 14.34
CA GLY A 25 -4.76 -1.79 15.60
C GLY A 25 -3.79 -0.83 16.28
N ALA A 26 -2.59 -1.31 16.58
CA ALA A 26 -1.51 -0.54 17.16
C ALA A 26 -0.53 0.03 16.12
N GLY A 27 -0.75 -0.22 14.82
CA GLY A 27 0.09 0.30 13.75
C GLY A 27 0.20 1.82 13.73
N VAL A 28 1.26 2.30 13.08
CA VAL A 28 1.47 3.73 12.79
C VAL A 28 0.38 4.27 11.84
N GLY A 29 -0.28 5.36 12.23
CA GLY A 29 -1.28 6.03 11.40
C GLY A 29 -0.70 6.91 10.27
N LEU A 30 -1.55 7.47 9.40
CA LEU A 30 -1.10 8.31 8.28
C LEU A 30 -0.45 9.60 8.75
N GLY A 31 -1.16 10.32 9.63
CA GLY A 31 -0.72 11.57 10.24
C GLY A 31 0.41 11.35 11.22
N GLU A 32 0.38 10.25 11.99
CA GLU A 32 1.49 9.84 12.85
C GLU A 32 2.77 9.64 12.03
N ALA A 33 2.72 8.90 10.91
CA ALA A 33 3.87 8.68 10.03
C ALA A 33 4.45 9.99 9.47
N ALA A 34 3.60 10.93 9.05
CA ALA A 34 4.06 12.24 8.59
C ALA A 34 4.75 13.04 9.72
N ALA A 35 4.21 12.99 10.93
CA ALA A 35 4.84 13.63 12.08
C ALA A 35 6.17 12.96 12.49
N ILE A 36 6.32 11.66 12.26
CA ILE A 36 7.62 10.98 12.42
C ILE A 36 8.65 11.53 11.42
N ASP A 37 8.26 11.70 10.15
CA ASP A 37 9.12 12.28 9.11
C ASP A 37 9.57 13.71 9.45
N ASP A 38 8.66 14.50 10.02
CA ASP A 38 8.93 15.87 10.49
C ASP A 38 9.75 15.95 11.80
N TYR A 39 10.17 14.80 12.36
CA TYR A 39 10.86 14.72 13.67
C TYR A 39 10.07 15.42 14.79
N ALA A 40 8.75 15.30 14.77
CA ALA A 40 7.88 15.97 15.72
C ALA A 40 8.08 15.48 17.16
N SER A 41 7.63 16.28 18.14
CA SER A 41 7.69 15.90 19.54
C SER A 41 6.72 14.76 19.88
N HIS A 42 6.97 14.05 20.99
CA HIS A 42 6.08 13.00 21.47
C HIS A 42 4.62 13.44 21.64
N ASP A 43 4.38 14.67 22.08
CA ASP A 43 3.02 15.21 22.24
C ASP A 43 2.31 15.37 20.88
N VAL A 44 3.05 15.79 19.85
CA VAL A 44 2.52 15.91 18.48
C VAL A 44 2.24 14.53 17.90
N LEU A 45 3.15 13.56 18.10
CA LEU A 45 2.92 12.17 17.68
C LEU A 45 1.66 11.58 18.32
N ALA A 46 1.49 11.77 19.63
CA ALA A 46 0.32 11.29 20.35
C ALA A 46 -0.99 11.95 19.85
N ALA A 47 -0.95 13.25 19.55
CA ALA A 47 -2.09 13.97 18.99
C ALA A 47 -2.45 13.44 17.59
N ARG A 48 -1.47 13.29 16.70
CA ARG A 48 -1.71 12.74 15.34
C ARG A 48 -2.24 11.32 15.38
N ARG A 49 -1.64 10.48 16.20
CA ARG A 49 -2.12 9.11 16.42
C ARG A 49 -3.56 9.07 16.93
N ALA A 50 -3.98 10.03 17.73
CA ALA A 50 -5.36 10.11 18.20
C ALA A 50 -6.35 10.47 17.07
N GLU A 51 -5.93 11.34 16.15
CA GLU A 51 -6.72 11.80 14.99
C GLU A 51 -6.79 10.79 13.84
N ASP A 52 -5.79 9.92 13.71
CA ASP A 52 -5.72 8.94 12.63
C ASP A 52 -6.93 8.00 12.56
N GLU A 53 -7.39 7.70 11.34
CA GLU A 53 -8.36 6.65 11.03
C GLU A 53 -7.80 5.27 11.41
N LYS A 54 -8.61 4.42 12.05
CA LYS A 54 -8.18 3.13 12.62
C LYS A 54 -9.06 1.95 12.26
N ASP A 55 -10.28 2.21 11.81
CA ASP A 55 -11.34 1.21 11.70
C ASP A 55 -11.67 0.91 10.24
N ASP A 56 -11.64 1.92 9.37
CA ASP A 56 -11.99 1.77 7.95
C ASP A 56 -10.96 2.41 7.02
N TRP A 57 -10.05 1.60 6.47
CA TRP A 57 -9.07 2.07 5.50
C TRP A 57 -9.72 2.67 4.24
N SER A 58 -10.97 2.32 3.92
CA SER A 58 -11.66 2.84 2.74
C SER A 58 -12.17 4.25 2.92
N ALA A 59 -12.17 4.75 4.17
CA ALA A 59 -12.41 6.16 4.49
C ALA A 59 -11.20 7.05 4.15
N ILE A 60 -10.00 6.48 4.00
CA ILE A 60 -8.80 7.20 3.56
C ILE A 60 -9.00 7.64 2.11
N THR A 61 -8.96 8.95 1.88
CA THR A 61 -9.23 9.52 0.56
C THR A 61 -8.01 9.49 -0.36
N VAL A 62 -8.26 9.71 -1.65
CA VAL A 62 -7.19 9.95 -2.64
C VAL A 62 -6.36 11.18 -2.26
N GLU A 63 -6.97 12.21 -1.67
CA GLU A 63 -6.27 13.40 -1.20
C GLU A 63 -5.31 13.05 -0.06
N ASP A 64 -5.78 12.26 0.91
CA ASP A 64 -4.97 11.83 2.06
C ASP A 64 -3.73 11.05 1.62
N VAL A 65 -3.88 10.03 0.75
CA VAL A 65 -2.72 9.24 0.30
C VAL A 65 -1.71 10.06 -0.50
N ASN A 66 -2.16 11.07 -1.26
CA ASN A 66 -1.27 11.95 -2.00
C ASN A 66 -0.59 12.99 -1.11
N LEU A 67 -1.29 13.50 -0.09
CA LEU A 67 -0.74 14.39 0.94
C LEU A 67 0.32 13.67 1.78
N HIS A 68 0.09 12.39 2.07
CA HIS A 68 0.93 11.55 2.91
C HIS A 68 1.76 10.54 2.09
N SER A 69 2.29 10.95 0.94
CA SER A 69 3.01 10.04 0.04
C SER A 69 4.32 9.48 0.60
N ALA A 70 4.92 10.15 1.59
CA ALA A 70 6.13 9.69 2.28
C ALA A 70 5.83 8.71 3.44
N SER A 71 4.60 8.71 3.97
CA SER A 71 4.21 7.89 5.14
C SER A 71 4.51 6.39 5.00
N PRO A 72 4.41 5.73 3.82
CA PRO A 72 4.79 4.32 3.67
C PRO A 72 6.22 3.97 4.08
N ALA A 73 7.14 4.94 4.09
CA ALA A 73 8.50 4.73 4.59
C ALA A 73 8.52 4.41 6.11
N PHE A 74 7.56 4.92 6.87
CA PHE A 74 7.49 4.86 8.34
C PHE A 74 6.51 3.81 8.87
N PHE A 75 5.67 3.22 8.01
CA PHE A 75 4.75 2.16 8.42
C PHE A 75 5.48 0.92 8.94
N ASP A 76 4.96 0.39 10.04
CA ASP A 76 5.21 -0.97 10.51
C ASP A 76 4.32 -1.99 9.79
N ALA A 77 4.32 -3.25 10.25
CA ALA A 77 3.56 -4.31 9.62
C ALA A 77 2.03 -4.17 9.77
N GLU A 78 1.55 -3.57 10.86
CA GLU A 78 0.11 -3.34 11.09
C GLU A 78 -0.37 -2.17 10.22
N ALA A 79 0.41 -1.09 10.19
CA ALA A 79 0.18 0.07 9.33
C ALA A 79 0.20 -0.32 7.84
N MET A 80 1.19 -1.11 7.40
CA MET A 80 1.19 -1.61 6.03
C MET A 80 -0.04 -2.46 5.75
N ARG A 81 -0.45 -3.35 6.65
CA ARG A 81 -1.67 -4.14 6.42
C ARG A 81 -2.93 -3.26 6.28
N PHE A 82 -3.05 -2.18 7.05
CA PHE A 82 -4.22 -1.30 7.03
C PHE A 82 -4.21 -0.31 5.86
N HIS A 83 -3.10 0.38 5.61
CA HIS A 83 -3.04 1.50 4.65
C HIS A 83 -2.81 1.06 3.21
N LEU A 84 -2.12 -0.06 3.01
CA LEU A 84 -1.77 -0.60 1.68
C LEU A 84 -2.93 -0.64 0.67
N PRO A 85 -4.15 -1.10 1.02
CA PRO A 85 -5.27 -1.09 0.06
C PRO A 85 -5.62 0.31 -0.45
N ALA A 86 -5.55 1.37 0.37
CA ALA A 86 -5.88 2.73 -0.08
C ALA A 86 -4.90 3.22 -1.16
N TYR A 87 -3.59 3.02 -0.96
CA TYR A 87 -2.57 3.36 -1.95
C TYR A 87 -2.69 2.53 -3.23
N MET A 88 -2.86 1.21 -3.13
CA MET A 88 -3.01 0.35 -4.32
C MET A 88 -4.25 0.71 -5.14
N ILE A 89 -5.38 1.01 -4.48
CA ILE A 89 -6.60 1.43 -5.19
C ILE A 89 -6.38 2.77 -5.89
N ALA A 90 -5.79 3.75 -5.21
CA ALA A 90 -5.51 5.06 -5.81
C ALA A 90 -4.56 4.94 -7.01
N ASP A 91 -3.52 4.10 -6.95
CA ASP A 91 -2.61 3.87 -8.07
C ASP A 91 -3.31 3.13 -9.23
N LEU A 92 -4.07 2.06 -8.97
CA LEU A 92 -4.85 1.36 -9.98
C LEU A 92 -5.84 2.28 -10.71
N ASP A 93 -6.51 3.16 -9.95
CA ASP A 93 -7.46 4.12 -10.50
C ASP A 93 -6.76 5.31 -11.21
N GLY A 94 -5.41 5.37 -11.16
CA GLY A 94 -4.60 6.41 -11.79
C GLY A 94 -4.70 7.77 -11.09
N CYS A 95 -5.05 7.77 -9.81
CA CYS A 95 -5.24 8.96 -8.99
C CYS A 95 -4.11 9.17 -7.97
N TYR A 96 -3.19 8.21 -7.82
CA TYR A 96 -1.97 8.40 -7.04
C TYR A 96 -0.88 9.06 -7.89
N LEU A 97 -0.30 10.14 -7.39
CA LEU A 97 0.61 11.00 -8.14
C LEU A 97 2.09 10.64 -7.97
N HIS A 98 2.39 9.60 -7.19
CA HIS A 98 3.75 9.20 -6.82
C HIS A 98 4.01 7.73 -7.19
N GLU A 99 5.27 7.32 -7.12
CA GLU A 99 5.68 5.93 -7.35
C GLU A 99 5.47 5.10 -6.07
N PHE A 100 4.57 4.11 -6.10
CA PHE A 100 4.24 3.33 -4.89
C PHE A 100 5.07 2.05 -4.76
N VAL A 101 5.38 1.40 -5.90
CA VAL A 101 6.07 0.10 -5.95
C VAL A 101 7.39 0.05 -5.17
N PRO A 102 8.22 1.11 -5.11
CA PRO A 102 9.43 1.09 -4.28
C PRO A 102 9.19 0.75 -2.80
N HIS A 103 8.00 1.05 -2.26
CA HIS A 103 7.62 0.72 -0.89
C HIS A 103 7.23 -0.75 -0.70
N LEU A 104 7.06 -1.52 -1.78
CA LEU A 104 6.70 -2.94 -1.76
C LEU A 104 7.92 -3.88 -1.80
N ARG A 105 9.14 -3.33 -1.67
CA ARG A 105 10.38 -4.05 -1.90
C ARG A 105 11.31 -4.04 -0.69
N GLY A 106 12.17 -5.07 -0.61
CA GLY A 106 13.35 -5.08 0.26
C GLY A 106 13.11 -5.05 1.78
N ARG A 107 11.84 -5.11 2.23
CA ARG A 107 11.44 -5.06 3.65
C ARG A 107 10.33 -6.07 3.97
N PRO A 108 10.60 -7.38 3.92
CA PRO A 108 9.59 -8.41 4.13
C PRO A 108 8.91 -8.33 5.51
N GLU A 109 9.58 -7.78 6.52
CA GLU A 109 9.03 -7.57 7.86
C GLU A 109 7.80 -6.66 7.86
N LYS A 110 7.74 -5.69 6.94
CA LYS A 110 6.58 -4.80 6.75
C LYS A 110 5.34 -5.54 6.23
N PHE A 111 5.51 -6.74 5.67
CA PHE A 111 4.42 -7.55 5.11
C PHE A 111 4.20 -8.86 5.89
N ALA A 112 4.80 -8.98 7.08
CA ALA A 112 4.74 -10.20 7.89
C ALA A 112 3.32 -10.54 8.37
N LEU A 113 2.41 -9.55 8.43
CA LEU A 113 1.03 -9.73 8.88
C LEU A 113 0.03 -9.96 7.75
N LEU A 114 0.47 -9.96 6.49
CA LEU A 114 -0.41 -10.23 5.36
C LEU A 114 -0.72 -11.72 5.28
N ASN A 115 -2.00 -12.06 5.20
CA ASN A 115 -2.45 -13.43 4.89
C ASN A 115 -2.33 -13.72 3.38
N ASP A 116 -2.60 -14.97 2.99
CA ASP A 116 -2.48 -15.42 1.59
C ASP A 116 -3.38 -14.63 0.63
N ALA A 117 -4.61 -14.30 1.05
CA ALA A 117 -5.53 -13.53 0.22
C ALA A 117 -5.02 -12.10 -0.03
N GLN A 118 -4.45 -11.47 1.01
CA GLN A 118 -3.86 -10.14 0.94
C GLN A 118 -2.58 -10.15 0.08
N ARG A 119 -1.70 -11.14 0.27
CA ARG A 119 -0.52 -11.33 -0.57
C ARG A 119 -0.88 -11.51 -2.03
N ARG A 120 -1.88 -12.35 -2.31
CA ARG A 120 -2.39 -12.56 -3.66
C ARG A 120 -2.97 -11.29 -4.27
N ALA A 121 -3.64 -10.45 -3.48
CA ALA A 121 -4.14 -9.17 -3.96
C ALA A 121 -2.99 -8.22 -4.37
N VAL A 122 -1.89 -8.19 -3.61
CA VAL A 122 -0.70 -7.41 -3.97
C VAL A 122 -0.05 -7.92 -5.26
N GLU A 123 0.07 -9.24 -5.44
CA GLU A 123 0.57 -9.82 -6.70
C GLU A 123 -0.30 -9.45 -7.91
N LEU A 124 -1.63 -9.49 -7.74
CA LEU A 124 -2.57 -9.08 -8.80
C LEU A 124 -2.46 -7.60 -9.12
N TYR A 125 -2.22 -6.75 -8.12
CA TYR A 125 -1.91 -5.33 -8.28
C TYR A 125 -0.65 -5.13 -9.12
N LEU A 126 0.48 -5.76 -8.74
CA LEU A 126 1.74 -5.68 -9.50
C LEU A 126 1.58 -6.17 -10.94
N HIS A 127 0.83 -7.26 -11.13
CA HIS A 127 0.49 -7.78 -12.47
C HIS A 127 -0.32 -6.78 -13.31
N ALA A 128 -1.23 -6.01 -12.69
CA ALA A 128 -1.97 -4.97 -13.39
C ALA A 128 -1.05 -3.81 -13.81
N LEU A 129 -0.08 -3.42 -12.98
CA LEU A 129 0.88 -2.38 -13.33
C LEU A 129 1.78 -2.76 -14.51
N LEU A 130 2.15 -4.04 -14.64
CA LEU A 130 2.91 -4.54 -15.80
C LEU A 130 2.18 -4.33 -17.15
N GLN A 131 0.87 -4.09 -17.14
CA GLN A 131 0.09 -3.81 -18.35
C GLN A 131 0.07 -2.33 -18.72
N ARG A 132 0.62 -1.45 -17.87
CA ARG A 132 0.66 -0.01 -18.08
C ARG A 132 1.98 0.38 -18.75
N ASN A 133 1.96 1.52 -19.44
CA ASN A 133 3.15 2.06 -20.10
C ASN A 133 3.85 3.06 -19.17
N TYR A 134 4.67 2.54 -18.25
CA TYR A 134 5.47 3.36 -17.34
C TYR A 134 6.88 3.62 -17.89
N PRO A 135 7.60 4.62 -17.34
CA PRO A 135 9.03 4.78 -17.62
C PRO A 135 9.82 3.49 -17.32
N PRO A 136 10.90 3.20 -18.07
CA PRO A 136 11.66 1.96 -17.89
C PRO A 136 12.19 1.71 -16.48
N SER A 137 12.54 2.77 -15.73
CA SER A 137 12.96 2.66 -14.33
C SER A 137 11.86 2.07 -13.45
N TYR A 138 10.66 2.65 -13.50
CA TYR A 138 9.53 2.17 -12.71
C TYR A 138 9.03 0.80 -13.18
N GLN A 139 9.07 0.53 -14.48
CA GLN A 139 8.77 -0.81 -15.01
C GLN A 139 9.69 -1.88 -14.40
N THR A 140 10.99 -1.57 -14.27
CA THR A 140 11.97 -2.46 -13.65
C THR A 140 11.64 -2.68 -12.16
N ASP A 141 11.21 -1.63 -11.45
CA ASP A 141 10.77 -1.76 -10.06
C ASP A 141 9.56 -2.68 -9.91
N VAL A 142 8.59 -2.60 -10.82
CA VAL A 142 7.40 -3.48 -10.82
C VAL A 142 7.80 -4.94 -11.03
N GLU A 143 8.70 -5.20 -11.98
CA GLU A 143 9.19 -6.56 -12.27
C GLU A 143 9.96 -7.14 -11.09
N GLN A 144 10.85 -6.35 -10.47
CA GLN A 144 11.61 -6.79 -9.29
C GLN A 144 10.70 -7.03 -8.09
N ALA A 145 9.73 -6.14 -7.82
CA ALA A 145 8.75 -6.36 -6.77
C ALA A 145 7.98 -7.66 -7.00
N LEU A 146 7.49 -7.91 -8.21
CA LEU A 146 6.73 -9.13 -8.49
C LEU A 146 7.56 -10.41 -8.25
N GLU A 147 8.84 -10.39 -8.60
CA GLU A 147 9.74 -11.52 -8.34
C GLU A 147 9.98 -11.73 -6.83
N GLU A 148 10.25 -10.65 -6.08
CA GLU A 148 10.42 -10.70 -4.62
C GLU A 148 9.18 -11.30 -3.93
N TRP A 149 7.98 -10.91 -4.35
CA TRP A 149 6.72 -11.39 -3.76
C TRP A 149 6.45 -12.86 -4.06
N ARG A 150 6.79 -13.34 -5.27
CA ARG A 150 6.66 -14.76 -5.64
C ARG A 150 7.58 -15.65 -4.81
N GLN A 151 8.84 -15.26 -4.69
CA GLN A 151 9.83 -16.02 -3.90
C GLN A 151 9.47 -16.09 -2.41
N ALA A 152 8.75 -15.08 -1.90
CA ALA A 152 8.28 -15.07 -0.53
C ALA A 152 7.07 -15.97 -0.28
N ALA A 153 6.30 -16.33 -1.33
CA ALA A 153 5.15 -17.23 -1.23
C ALA A 153 5.55 -18.72 -1.23
N ASP A 154 6.73 -19.04 -1.76
CA ASP A 154 7.28 -20.40 -1.83
C ASP A 154 8.02 -20.86 -0.55
N ARG A 155 7.99 -20.05 0.53
CA ARG A 155 8.66 -20.31 1.81
C ARG A 155 7.67 -20.59 2.92
#